data_AF-A0A1H4YDI3-F1
#
_entry.id   AF-A0A1H4YDI3-F1
#
_cell.length_a   1.000
_cell.length_b   1.000
_cell.length_c   1.000
_cell.angle_alpha   90.00
_cell.angle_beta   90.00
_cell.angle_gamma   90.00
#
_symmetry.space_group_name_H-M   'P 1'
#
loop_
_entity.id
_entity.type
_entity.pdbx_description
1 polymer ?
#
loop_
_entity_poly.entity_id
_entity_poly.type
_entity_poly.pdbx_seq_one_letter_code
_entity_poly.pdbx_strand_id
1 'polypeptide(L)'
;MDWKSHPVIVALTSGAVTLAFCITTVLPVWTKVLENRVDEYRKEVVGLKESIKVSDERSLYFEKRNKALLWDGSISKDAPYPKGFNGVVIGDPISKVDDVYKGAKIEKKKGWVSVDLLGKSEAISVVAYYFDEAQKVNHILYFFRADESSPLKDVDGRVGPSGEAVLSSLRNNYPGSELKCDDDEVRITCSMRTSKYKFKVTSLTYHVDI
;
A
#
# COMPACT_ATOMS: atom_id res chain seq x y z
N MET A 1 56.85 -22.37 -72.29
CA MET A 1 56.59 -22.54 -70.84
C MET A 1 55.10 -22.46 -70.62
N ASP A 2 54.49 -23.50 -70.06
CA ASP A 2 53.05 -23.55 -69.79
C ASP A 2 52.75 -22.75 -68.52
N TRP A 3 52.10 -21.60 -68.66
CA TRP A 3 51.81 -20.68 -67.56
C TRP A 3 50.97 -21.34 -66.46
N LYS A 4 50.23 -22.40 -66.80
CA LYS A 4 49.41 -23.20 -65.88
C LYS A 4 50.22 -23.89 -64.78
N SER A 5 51.53 -24.10 -65.01
CA SER A 5 52.42 -24.75 -64.04
C SER A 5 53.25 -23.74 -63.23
N HIS A 6 53.04 -22.44 -63.42
CA HIS A 6 53.80 -21.43 -62.69
C HIS A 6 53.34 -21.39 -61.22
N PRO A 7 54.23 -21.65 -60.25
CA PRO A 7 53.85 -21.87 -58.84
C PRO A 7 53.10 -20.68 -58.23
N VAL A 8 53.41 -19.46 -58.67
CA VAL A 8 52.73 -18.22 -58.23
C VAL A 8 51.26 -18.18 -58.69
N ILE A 9 50.95 -18.61 -59.91
CA ILE A 9 49.59 -18.56 -60.46
C ILE A 9 48.71 -19.62 -59.78
N VAL A 10 49.27 -20.81 -59.53
CA VAL A 10 48.59 -21.87 -58.77
C VAL A 10 48.30 -21.40 -57.34
N ALA A 11 49.27 -20.76 -56.66
CA ALA A 11 49.06 -20.22 -55.32
C ALA A 11 47.98 -19.12 -55.27
N LEU A 12 47.98 -18.20 -56.26
CA LEU A 12 46.97 -17.14 -56.36
C LEU A 12 45.57 -17.70 -56.62
N THR A 13 45.44 -18.67 -57.53
CA THR A 13 44.15 -19.29 -57.84
C THR A 13 43.61 -20.09 -56.66
N SER A 14 44.45 -20.85 -55.95
CA SER A 14 44.03 -21.53 -54.72
C SER A 14 43.64 -20.56 -53.60
N GLY A 15 44.36 -19.45 -53.46
CA GLY A 15 44.05 -18.39 -52.49
C GLY A 15 42.71 -17.72 -52.80
N ALA A 16 42.46 -17.40 -54.07
CA ALA A 16 41.21 -16.79 -54.51
C ALA A 16 40.00 -17.71 -54.30
N VAL A 17 40.13 -19.02 -54.61
CA VAL A 17 39.06 -20.00 -54.39
C VAL A 17 38.76 -20.17 -52.91
N THR A 18 39.79 -20.21 -52.06
CA THR A 18 39.60 -20.33 -50.60
C THR A 18 38.91 -19.10 -50.03
N LEU A 19 39.29 -17.89 -50.45
CA LEU A 19 38.62 -16.66 -50.05
C LEU A 19 37.17 -16.63 -50.52
N ALA A 20 36.89 -17.01 -51.78
CA ALA A 20 35.53 -17.09 -52.29
C ALA A 20 34.69 -18.09 -51.49
N PHE A 21 35.24 -19.25 -51.12
CA PHE A 21 34.56 -20.23 -50.28
C PHE A 21 34.26 -19.67 -48.88
N CYS A 22 35.23 -19.04 -48.22
CA CYS A 22 35.04 -18.42 -46.91
C CYS A 22 33.94 -17.35 -46.95
N ILE A 23 33.94 -16.50 -47.99
CA ILE A 23 32.96 -15.43 -48.15
C ILE A 23 31.56 -15.99 -48.44
N THR A 24 31.46 -17.03 -49.27
CA THR A 24 30.15 -17.56 -49.72
C THR A 24 29.51 -18.55 -48.76
N THR A 25 30.28 -19.27 -47.94
CA THR A 25 29.76 -20.33 -47.07
C THR A 25 29.97 -20.05 -45.60
N VAL A 26 31.18 -19.68 -45.19
CA VAL A 26 31.52 -19.50 -43.77
C VAL A 26 30.87 -18.24 -43.21
N LEU A 27 30.98 -17.11 -43.94
CA LEU A 27 30.38 -15.86 -43.48
C LEU A 27 28.84 -15.95 -43.32
N PRO A 28 28.07 -16.46 -44.31
CA PRO A 28 26.61 -16.55 -44.14
C PRO A 28 26.16 -17.50 -43.02
N VAL A 29 26.90 -18.59 -42.79
CA VAL A 29 26.61 -19.49 -41.66
C VAL A 29 26.89 -18.77 -40.34
N TRP A 30 28.01 -18.08 -40.23
CA TRP A 30 28.34 -17.31 -39.02
C TRP A 30 27.35 -16.18 -38.76
N THR A 31 26.95 -15.43 -39.78
CA THR A 31 25.95 -14.35 -39.62
C THR A 31 24.60 -14.91 -39.19
N LYS A 32 24.15 -16.03 -39.77
CA LYS A 32 22.91 -16.70 -39.32
C LYS A 32 22.98 -17.18 -37.87
N VAL A 33 24.11 -17.74 -37.44
CA VAL A 33 24.30 -18.14 -36.04
C VAL A 33 24.26 -16.92 -35.12
N LEU A 34 24.87 -15.81 -35.52
CA LEU A 34 24.86 -14.57 -34.74
C LEU A 34 23.45 -13.96 -34.68
N GLU A 35 22.72 -13.91 -35.79
CA GLU A 35 21.33 -13.47 -35.85
C GLU A 35 20.43 -14.31 -34.94
N ASN A 36 20.54 -15.65 -35.00
CA ASN A 36 19.78 -16.54 -34.13
C ASN A 36 20.06 -16.28 -32.64
N ARG A 37 21.32 -16.05 -32.26
CA ARG A 37 21.68 -15.69 -30.87
C ARG A 37 21.14 -14.32 -30.47
N VAL A 38 21.18 -13.35 -31.36
CA VAL A 38 20.61 -12.01 -31.12
C VAL A 38 19.10 -12.12 -30.91
N ASP A 39 18.41 -12.95 -31.69
CA ASP A 39 16.97 -13.19 -31.53
C ASP A 39 16.63 -13.94 -30.24
N GLU A 40 17.45 -14.91 -29.84
CA GLU A 40 17.34 -15.61 -28.56
C GLU A 40 17.49 -14.63 -27.38
N TYR A 41 18.55 -13.82 -27.36
CA TYR A 41 18.74 -12.80 -26.33
C TYR A 41 17.62 -11.76 -26.30
N ARG A 42 17.08 -11.38 -27.47
CA ARG A 42 15.92 -10.47 -27.53
C ARG A 42 14.69 -11.09 -26.88
N LYS A 43 14.41 -12.37 -27.14
CA LYS A 43 13.30 -13.10 -26.52
C LYS A 43 13.47 -13.20 -25.01
N GLU A 44 14.68 -13.52 -24.54
CA GLU A 44 14.99 -13.55 -23.11
C GLU A 44 14.74 -12.18 -22.46
N VAL A 45 15.24 -11.09 -23.06
CA VAL A 45 15.02 -9.73 -22.54
C VAL A 45 13.53 -9.37 -22.47
N VAL A 46 12.73 -9.76 -23.46
CA VAL A 46 11.27 -9.55 -23.42
C VAL A 46 10.63 -10.35 -22.30
N GLY A 47 10.96 -11.65 -22.17
CA GLY A 47 10.42 -12.50 -21.10
C GLY A 47 10.82 -12.05 -19.69
N LEU A 48 12.06 -11.57 -19.52
CA LEU A 48 12.54 -10.97 -18.27
C LEU A 48 11.78 -9.69 -17.93
N LYS A 49 11.53 -8.82 -18.91
CA LYS A 49 10.74 -7.59 -18.70
C LYS A 49 9.31 -7.88 -18.27
N GLU A 50 8.66 -8.86 -18.90
CA GLU A 50 7.31 -9.29 -18.50
C GLU A 50 7.30 -9.87 -17.09
N SER A 51 8.30 -10.68 -16.74
CA SER A 51 8.43 -11.26 -15.40
C SER A 51 8.64 -10.19 -14.32
N ILE A 52 9.44 -9.15 -14.60
CA ILE A 52 9.62 -8.01 -13.71
C ILE A 52 8.29 -7.27 -13.52
N LYS A 53 7.57 -6.98 -14.61
CA LYS A 53 6.28 -6.28 -14.53
C LYS A 53 5.26 -7.05 -13.68
N VAL A 54 5.15 -8.37 -13.87
CA VAL A 54 4.25 -9.22 -13.06
C VAL A 54 4.70 -9.26 -11.60
N SER A 55 6.00 -9.29 -11.33
CA SER A 55 6.54 -9.26 -9.96
C SER A 55 6.26 -7.93 -9.26
N ASP A 56 6.38 -6.81 -9.97
CA ASP A 56 6.09 -5.46 -9.45
C ASP A 56 4.60 -5.31 -9.14
N GLU A 57 3.72 -5.74 -10.05
CA GLU A 57 2.27 -5.74 -9.85
C GLU A 57 1.87 -6.59 -8.64
N ARG A 58 2.48 -7.78 -8.50
CA ARG A 58 2.26 -8.66 -7.35
C ARG A 58 2.78 -8.06 -6.04
N SER A 59 3.91 -7.37 -6.07
CA SER A 59 4.48 -6.71 -4.89
C SER A 59 3.58 -5.57 -4.42
N LEU A 60 3.11 -4.74 -5.35
CA LEU A 60 2.12 -3.69 -5.07
C LEU A 60 0.81 -4.28 -4.52
N TYR A 61 0.34 -5.40 -5.08
CA TYR A 61 -0.85 -6.09 -4.58
C TYR A 61 -0.65 -6.57 -3.13
N PHE A 62 0.48 -7.21 -2.82
CA PHE A 62 0.76 -7.66 -1.46
C PHE A 62 0.97 -6.51 -0.49
N GLU A 63 1.61 -5.42 -0.90
CA GLU A 63 1.76 -4.24 -0.06
C GLU A 63 0.39 -3.64 0.29
N LYS A 64 -0.50 -3.48 -0.70
CA LYS A 64 -1.89 -3.03 -0.48
C LYS A 64 -2.65 -3.96 0.46
N ARG A 65 -2.50 -5.28 0.29
CA ARG A 65 -3.17 -6.28 1.14
C ARG A 65 -2.59 -6.34 2.56
N ASN A 66 -1.27 -6.20 2.71
CA ASN A 66 -0.63 -6.20 4.02
C ASN A 66 -1.02 -4.94 4.80
N LYS A 67 -1.06 -3.78 4.12
CA LYS A 67 -1.65 -2.56 4.67
C LYS A 67 -3.09 -2.80 5.11
N ALA A 68 -3.95 -3.42 4.30
CA ALA A 68 -5.32 -3.77 4.66
C ALA A 68 -5.41 -4.66 5.93
N LEU A 69 -4.52 -5.65 6.06
CA LEU A 69 -4.51 -6.56 7.21
C LEU A 69 -4.05 -5.88 8.51
N LEU A 70 -3.11 -4.93 8.43
CA LEU A 70 -2.76 -4.09 9.58
C LEU A 70 -3.98 -3.36 10.14
N TRP A 71 -4.94 -3.01 9.28
CA TRP A 71 -6.21 -2.40 9.66
C TRP A 71 -7.23 -3.39 10.20
N ASP A 72 -7.36 -4.57 9.60
CA ASP A 72 -8.33 -5.60 10.03
C ASP A 72 -8.04 -6.08 11.47
N GLY A 73 -6.76 -6.08 11.88
CA GLY A 73 -6.35 -6.36 13.27
C GLY A 73 -6.35 -5.15 14.20
N SER A 74 -6.76 -3.97 13.74
CA SER A 74 -6.64 -2.74 14.53
C SER A 74 -7.71 -2.64 15.63
N ILE A 75 -8.89 -3.24 15.50
CA ILE A 75 -9.94 -3.20 16.52
C ILE A 75 -10.14 -4.62 17.07
N SER A 76 -9.67 -4.85 18.30
CA SER A 76 -9.86 -6.13 18.97
C SER A 76 -11.29 -6.27 19.45
N LYS A 77 -11.83 -7.50 19.47
CA LYS A 77 -13.12 -7.81 20.08
C LYS A 77 -13.18 -7.42 21.57
N ASP A 78 -12.03 -7.44 22.23
CA ASP A 78 -11.90 -7.13 23.66
C ASP A 78 -11.65 -5.64 23.93
N ALA A 79 -11.41 -4.82 22.89
CA ALA A 79 -11.06 -3.40 23.04
C ALA A 79 -11.83 -2.51 22.06
N PRO A 80 -12.60 -1.51 22.54
CA PRO A 80 -13.38 -0.65 21.67
C PRO A 80 -12.61 0.43 20.92
N TYR A 81 -11.29 0.48 21.11
CA TYR A 81 -10.42 1.47 20.49
C TYR A 81 -9.39 0.79 19.58
N PRO A 82 -8.88 1.50 18.56
CA PRO A 82 -7.79 1.00 17.74
C PRO A 82 -6.58 0.59 18.58
N LYS A 83 -5.86 -0.43 18.12
CA LYS A 83 -4.69 -0.98 18.80
C LYS A 83 -3.65 0.11 19.02
N GLY A 84 -3.18 0.24 20.27
CA GLY A 84 -2.29 1.31 20.69
C GLY A 84 -2.99 2.57 21.22
N PHE A 85 -4.32 2.66 21.13
CA PHE A 85 -5.10 3.82 21.59
C PHE A 85 -5.93 3.54 22.85
N ASN A 86 -5.64 2.45 23.56
CA ASN A 86 -6.30 2.09 24.83
C ASN A 86 -5.80 2.91 26.03
N GLY A 87 -4.85 3.82 25.85
CA GLY A 87 -4.27 4.60 26.94
C GLY A 87 -5.24 5.63 27.53
N VAL A 88 -6.14 6.18 26.72
CA VAL A 88 -7.19 7.11 27.14
C VAL A 88 -8.52 6.55 26.69
N VAL A 89 -9.41 6.31 27.65
CA VAL A 89 -10.75 5.75 27.40
C VAL A 89 -11.83 6.76 27.78
N ILE A 90 -13.03 6.58 27.23
CA ILE A 90 -14.20 7.37 27.63
C ILE A 90 -14.42 7.24 29.15
N GLY A 91 -14.61 8.37 29.82
CA GLY A 91 -14.76 8.51 31.27
C GLY A 91 -13.46 8.85 32.01
N ASP A 92 -12.30 8.70 31.38
CA ASP A 92 -11.02 9.16 31.94
C ASP A 92 -10.99 10.69 32.08
N PRO A 93 -10.24 11.24 33.04
CA PRO A 93 -9.99 12.68 33.11
C PRO A 93 -9.15 13.13 31.90
N ILE A 94 -9.46 14.31 31.36
CA ILE A 94 -8.76 14.84 30.18
C ILE A 94 -7.26 15.06 30.41
N SER A 95 -6.84 15.27 31.66
CA SER A 95 -5.43 15.39 32.04
C SER A 95 -4.60 14.16 31.66
N LYS A 96 -5.23 12.98 31.60
CA LYS A 96 -4.56 11.72 31.22
C LYS A 96 -4.05 11.75 29.78
N VAL A 97 -4.63 12.57 28.90
CA VAL A 97 -4.17 12.74 27.52
C VAL A 97 -2.74 13.27 27.50
N ASP A 98 -2.40 14.23 28.35
CA ASP A 98 -1.05 14.79 28.42
C ASP A 98 -0.01 13.74 28.88
N ASP A 99 -0.40 12.86 29.80
CA ASP A 99 0.47 11.80 30.33
C ASP A 99 0.72 10.70 29.30
N VAL A 100 -0.35 10.24 28.65
CA VAL A 100 -0.28 9.15 27.65
C VAL A 100 0.46 9.61 26.40
N TYR A 101 0.23 10.85 25.95
CA TYR A 101 0.83 11.40 24.73
C TYR A 101 1.97 12.36 25.01
N LYS A 102 2.77 12.07 26.05
CA LYS A 102 3.92 12.89 26.42
C LYS A 102 4.87 13.09 25.23
N GLY A 103 5.18 14.35 24.94
CA GLY A 103 6.03 14.73 23.80
C GLY A 103 5.36 14.60 22.43
N ALA A 104 4.04 14.41 22.36
CA ALA A 104 3.28 14.69 21.15
C ALA A 104 2.92 16.18 21.08
N LYS A 105 2.59 16.66 19.88
CA LYS A 105 2.05 18.01 19.72
C LYS A 105 0.55 17.95 20.05
N ILE A 106 0.20 18.56 21.19
CA ILE A 106 -1.17 18.56 21.73
C ILE A 106 -1.77 19.96 21.56
N GLU A 107 -2.91 20.06 20.89
CA GLU A 107 -3.67 21.31 20.74
C GLU A 107 -4.90 21.25 21.64
N LYS A 108 -5.02 22.22 22.56
CA LYS A 108 -6.15 22.31 23.50
C LYS A 108 -7.07 23.45 23.09
N LYS A 109 -8.36 23.16 22.87
CA LYS A 109 -9.41 24.17 22.65
C LYS A 109 -10.53 24.01 23.66
N LYS A 110 -11.45 24.98 23.69
CA LYS A 110 -12.62 24.91 24.56
C LYS A 110 -13.51 23.73 24.13
N GLY A 111 -13.54 22.69 24.95
CA GLY A 111 -14.38 21.50 24.77
C GLY A 111 -13.72 20.30 24.09
N TRP A 112 -12.47 20.43 23.60
CA TRP A 112 -11.73 19.29 23.06
C TRP A 112 -10.21 19.45 23.09
N VAL A 113 -9.49 18.33 23.07
CA VAL A 113 -8.03 18.24 22.95
C VAL A 113 -7.70 17.36 21.76
N SER A 114 -6.86 17.84 20.83
CA SER A 114 -6.33 16.99 19.76
C SER A 114 -4.87 16.66 20.00
N VAL A 115 -4.49 15.47 19.55
CA VAL A 115 -3.12 14.97 19.57
C VAL A 115 -2.73 14.71 18.13
N ASP A 116 -1.71 15.44 17.67
CA ASP A 116 -1.07 15.21 16.39
C ASP A 116 -0.11 14.01 16.51
N LEU A 117 -0.34 13.01 15.66
CA LEU A 117 0.38 11.75 15.61
C LEU A 117 1.16 11.60 14.32
N LEU A 118 1.37 12.68 13.57
CA LEU A 118 2.22 12.68 12.40
C LEU A 118 3.62 12.15 12.78
N GLY A 119 3.98 11.01 12.20
CA GLY A 119 5.26 10.33 12.45
C GLY A 119 5.29 9.37 13.64
N LYS A 120 4.20 9.28 14.43
CA LYS A 120 4.05 8.29 15.53
C LYS A 120 3.10 7.15 15.17
N SER A 121 2.17 7.39 14.26
CA SER A 121 1.24 6.38 13.73
C SER A 121 1.24 6.44 12.21
N GLU A 122 1.27 5.27 11.56
CA GLU A 122 1.11 5.17 10.10
C GLU A 122 -0.34 5.38 9.67
N ALA A 123 -1.28 5.03 10.54
CA ALA A 123 -2.70 4.92 10.25
C ALA A 123 -3.49 6.20 10.60
N ILE A 124 -3.23 6.76 11.79
CA ILE A 124 -4.03 7.83 12.38
C ILE A 124 -3.17 9.09 12.41
N SER A 125 -3.61 10.16 11.75
CA SER A 125 -2.94 11.45 11.76
C SER A 125 -3.21 12.22 13.04
N VAL A 126 -4.47 12.23 13.48
CA VAL A 126 -4.93 13.03 14.63
C VAL A 126 -5.94 12.22 15.44
N VAL A 127 -5.89 12.39 16.77
CA VAL A 127 -6.96 11.94 17.66
C VAL A 127 -7.50 13.13 18.42
N ALA A 128 -8.81 13.36 18.36
CA ALA A 128 -9.47 14.39 19.15
C ALA A 128 -10.32 13.77 20.27
N TYR A 129 -10.10 14.27 21.48
CA TYR A 129 -10.80 13.91 22.70
C TYR A 129 -11.73 15.05 23.09
N TYR A 130 -13.03 14.81 23.08
CA TYR A 130 -14.02 15.75 23.60
C TYR A 130 -14.27 15.43 25.07
N PHE A 131 -14.57 16.46 25.86
CA PHE A 131 -14.80 16.31 27.29
C PHE A 131 -16.00 17.12 27.77
N ASP A 132 -16.60 16.66 28.88
CA ASP A 132 -17.74 17.30 29.52
C ASP A 132 -17.32 18.41 30.52
N GLU A 133 -18.29 19.04 31.17
CA GLU A 133 -18.04 20.07 32.20
C GLU A 133 -17.23 19.52 33.39
N ALA A 134 -17.33 18.22 33.67
CA ALA A 134 -16.55 17.53 34.69
C ALA A 134 -15.12 17.16 34.22
N GLN A 135 -14.70 17.63 33.04
CA GLN A 135 -13.39 17.37 32.44
C GLN A 135 -13.13 15.88 32.19
N LYS A 136 -14.18 15.09 31.95
CA LYS A 136 -14.08 13.68 31.58
C LYS A 136 -14.29 13.50 30.10
N VAL A 137 -13.49 12.62 29.49
CA VAL A 137 -13.60 12.27 28.07
C VAL A 137 -14.98 11.68 27.80
N ASN A 138 -15.74 12.28 26.88
CA ASN A 138 -17.08 11.79 26.49
C ASN A 138 -17.09 11.19 25.07
N HIS A 139 -16.28 11.73 24.16
CA HIS A 139 -16.14 11.26 22.78
C HIS A 139 -14.68 11.23 22.37
N ILE A 140 -14.35 10.27 21.51
CA ILE A 140 -13.03 10.14 20.89
C ILE A 140 -13.25 10.05 19.39
N LEU A 141 -12.51 10.87 18.66
CA LEU A 141 -12.59 11.01 17.21
C LEU A 141 -11.21 10.67 16.64
N TYR A 142 -11.17 9.71 15.71
CA TYR A 142 -9.93 9.30 15.04
C TYR A 142 -9.95 9.85 13.62
N PHE A 143 -8.93 10.65 13.28
CA PHE A 143 -8.68 11.11 11.92
C PHE A 143 -7.66 10.17 11.28
N PHE A 144 -8.08 9.48 10.23
CA PHE A 144 -7.18 8.63 9.47
C PHE A 144 -6.45 9.45 8.42
N ARG A 145 -5.22 9.04 8.10
CA ARG A 145 -4.49 9.67 7.00
C ARG A 145 -5.21 9.38 5.68
N ALA A 146 -5.58 10.45 4.99
CA ALA A 146 -5.95 10.41 3.58
C ALA A 146 -4.66 10.39 2.75
N ASP A 147 -4.00 9.23 2.66
CA ASP A 147 -3.07 9.01 1.56
C ASP A 147 -3.80 8.33 0.40
N GLU A 148 -3.20 8.26 -0.79
CA GLU A 148 -3.73 7.47 -1.93
C GLU A 148 -3.91 5.97 -1.59
N SER A 149 -3.47 5.54 -0.40
CA SER A 149 -3.70 4.22 0.17
C SER A 149 -4.71 4.22 1.34
N SER A 150 -5.49 5.29 1.49
CA SER A 150 -6.53 5.39 2.50
C SER A 150 -7.43 4.18 2.37
N PRO A 151 -7.58 3.38 3.44
CA PRO A 151 -8.28 2.12 3.34
C PRO A 151 -9.72 2.30 2.86
N LEU A 152 -10.29 3.48 3.09
CA LEU A 152 -11.68 3.82 2.90
C LEU A 152 -12.03 4.28 1.48
N LYS A 153 -11.08 4.48 0.55
CA LYS A 153 -11.39 4.78 -0.86
C LYS A 153 -10.45 4.05 -1.83
N ASP A 154 -11.01 3.49 -2.91
CA ASP A 154 -10.28 3.03 -4.09
C ASP A 154 -10.02 4.21 -5.05
N VAL A 155 -9.36 3.94 -6.18
CA VAL A 155 -9.00 4.94 -7.21
C VAL A 155 -10.24 5.64 -7.79
N ASP A 156 -11.43 5.03 -7.67
CA ASP A 156 -12.71 5.54 -8.16
C ASP A 156 -13.56 6.20 -7.06
N GLY A 157 -13.00 6.37 -5.84
CA GLY A 157 -13.68 6.99 -4.71
C GLY A 157 -14.65 6.08 -3.95
N ARG A 158 -14.71 4.78 -4.28
CA ARG A 158 -15.55 3.78 -3.59
C ARG A 158 -14.85 3.23 -2.37
N VAL A 159 -15.58 2.70 -1.38
CA VAL A 159 -14.94 2.07 -0.21
C VAL A 159 -13.99 0.96 -0.63
N GLY A 160 -12.69 1.18 -0.42
CA GLY A 160 -11.64 0.22 -0.78
C GLY A 160 -11.71 -1.04 0.08
N PRO A 161 -11.03 -2.14 -0.33
CA PRO A 161 -11.08 -3.43 0.38
C PRO A 161 -10.69 -3.32 1.86
N SER A 162 -9.77 -2.43 2.18
CA SER A 162 -9.33 -2.18 3.55
C SER A 162 -10.39 -1.47 4.40
N GLY A 163 -11.17 -0.58 3.79
CA GLY A 163 -12.27 0.15 4.42
C GLY A 163 -13.45 -0.77 4.65
N GLU A 164 -13.71 -1.67 3.71
CA GLU A 164 -14.68 -2.73 3.87
C GLU A 164 -14.25 -3.73 4.96
N ALA A 165 -12.95 -4.02 5.11
CA ALA A 165 -12.43 -4.82 6.22
C ALA A 165 -12.64 -4.11 7.57
N VAL A 166 -12.32 -2.82 7.69
CA VAL A 166 -12.58 -2.03 8.91
C VAL A 166 -14.07 -2.00 9.24
N LEU A 167 -14.93 -1.73 8.24
CA LEU A 167 -16.38 -1.73 8.41
C LEU A 167 -16.89 -3.12 8.80
N SER A 168 -16.36 -4.19 8.21
CA SER A 168 -16.73 -5.57 8.52
C SER A 168 -16.32 -5.95 9.94
N SER A 169 -15.10 -5.60 10.35
CA SER A 169 -14.61 -5.80 11.71
C SER A 169 -15.45 -5.00 12.73
N LEU A 170 -15.86 -3.77 12.39
CA LEU A 170 -16.81 -3.01 13.21
C LEU A 170 -18.18 -3.66 13.29
N ARG A 171 -18.76 -4.13 12.17
CA ARG A 171 -20.05 -4.85 12.16
C ARG A 171 -19.99 -6.12 13.00
N ASN A 172 -18.91 -6.89 12.87
CA ASN A 172 -18.72 -8.16 13.57
C ASN A 172 -18.52 -7.96 15.07
N ASN A 173 -17.76 -6.93 15.47
CA ASN A 173 -17.49 -6.65 16.88
C ASN A 173 -18.66 -5.93 17.58
N TYR A 174 -19.47 -5.17 16.82
CA TYR A 174 -20.59 -4.37 17.36
C TYR A 174 -21.91 -4.64 16.62
N PRO A 175 -22.51 -5.84 16.78
CA PRO A 175 -23.79 -6.18 16.17
C PRO A 175 -24.88 -5.25 16.73
N GLY A 176 -25.41 -4.36 15.89
CA GLY A 176 -26.43 -3.36 16.26
C GLY A 176 -26.00 -1.90 16.12
N SER A 177 -24.76 -1.63 15.69
CA SER A 177 -24.32 -0.29 15.28
C SER A 177 -24.88 0.09 13.90
N GLU A 178 -25.39 1.31 13.75
CA GLU A 178 -25.73 1.87 12.43
C GLU A 178 -24.47 2.48 11.81
N LEU A 179 -24.03 1.93 10.69
CA LEU A 179 -22.93 2.48 9.89
C LEU A 179 -23.54 3.28 8.74
N LYS A 180 -23.35 4.60 8.75
CA LYS A 180 -23.66 5.46 7.61
C LYS A 180 -22.36 5.83 6.90
N CYS A 181 -22.33 5.63 5.59
CA CYS A 181 -21.29 6.16 4.72
C CYS A 181 -21.98 7.19 3.83
N ASP A 182 -21.60 8.45 3.92
CA ASP A 182 -22.03 9.47 2.95
C ASP A 182 -20.95 9.57 1.86
N ASP A 183 -21.35 9.82 0.62
CA ASP A 183 -20.47 9.72 -0.56
C ASP A 183 -19.22 10.64 -0.48
N ASP A 184 -19.33 11.75 0.25
CA ASP A 184 -18.26 12.74 0.43
C ASP A 184 -17.49 12.59 1.75
N GLU A 185 -18.01 11.86 2.75
CA GLU A 185 -17.41 11.71 4.08
C GLU A 185 -17.76 10.30 4.62
N VAL A 186 -16.76 9.45 4.88
CA VAL A 186 -17.01 8.15 5.50
C VAL A 186 -17.22 8.35 7.01
N ARG A 187 -18.41 8.83 7.35
CA ARG A 187 -18.82 9.14 8.71
C ARG A 187 -19.36 7.91 9.42
N ILE A 188 -18.50 6.96 9.72
CA ILE A 188 -18.85 5.85 10.60
C ILE A 188 -19.25 6.45 11.94
N THR A 189 -20.48 6.19 12.41
CA THR A 189 -21.00 6.65 13.70
C THR A 189 -21.35 5.44 14.55
N CYS A 190 -20.39 4.95 15.34
CA CYS A 190 -20.66 3.82 16.22
C CYS A 190 -21.42 4.28 17.47
N SER A 191 -22.73 4.10 17.49
CA SER A 191 -23.53 4.25 18.71
C SER A 191 -23.54 2.92 19.47
N MET A 192 -22.80 2.85 20.57
CA MET A 192 -22.76 1.66 21.43
C MET A 192 -23.71 1.84 22.62
N ARG A 193 -24.56 0.82 22.86
CA ARG A 193 -25.46 0.74 24.01
C ARG A 193 -25.04 -0.47 24.85
N THR A 194 -24.21 -0.26 25.87
CA THR A 194 -23.76 -1.36 26.74
C THR A 194 -24.67 -1.49 27.97
N SER A 195 -24.97 -2.72 28.39
CA SER A 195 -25.88 -3.00 29.53
C SER A 195 -25.25 -2.66 30.89
N LYS A 196 -23.93 -2.50 30.97
CA LYS A 196 -23.19 -2.20 32.20
C LYS A 196 -23.02 -0.70 32.47
N TYR A 197 -23.18 0.15 31.47
CA TYR A 197 -23.04 1.59 31.62
C TYR A 197 -24.12 2.30 30.81
N LYS A 198 -24.99 3.08 31.46
CA LYS A 198 -25.99 3.95 30.80
C LYS A 198 -25.33 5.17 30.12
N PHE A 199 -24.19 4.98 29.44
CA PHE A 199 -23.65 5.98 28.54
C PHE A 199 -24.12 5.63 27.13
N LYS A 200 -24.94 6.52 26.57
CA LYS A 200 -25.19 6.57 25.14
C LYS A 200 -23.87 7.04 24.52
N VAL A 201 -23.09 6.16 23.92
CA VAL A 201 -21.95 6.58 23.11
C VAL A 201 -22.55 7.24 21.87
N THR A 202 -22.64 8.57 21.87
CA THR A 202 -23.49 9.28 20.90
C THR A 202 -22.85 9.37 19.51
N SER A 203 -21.52 9.30 19.40
CA SER A 203 -20.85 8.95 18.15
C SER A 203 -19.38 8.64 18.43
N LEU A 204 -18.87 7.56 17.83
CA LEU A 204 -17.48 7.52 17.41
C LEU A 204 -17.53 7.94 15.95
N THR A 205 -17.19 9.17 15.65
CA THR A 205 -17.16 9.68 14.28
C THR A 205 -15.76 9.43 13.71
N TYR A 206 -15.66 9.08 12.44
CA TYR A 206 -14.38 9.02 11.74
C TYR A 206 -14.44 10.09 10.66
N HIS A 207 -13.45 10.97 10.65
CA HIS A 207 -13.36 12.06 9.69
C HIS A 207 -12.11 11.83 8.85
N VAL A 208 -12.27 11.91 7.53
CA VAL A 208 -11.17 11.84 6.57
C VAL A 208 -11.06 13.25 5.98
N ASP A 209 -10.01 13.98 6.34
CA ASP A 209 -9.76 15.29 5.73
C ASP A 209 -9.27 15.07 4.29
N ILE A 210 -9.97 15.71 3.33
CA ILE A 210 -9.73 15.67 1.88
C ILE A 210 -8.67 16.69 1.50
#